data_AF-A0A1G2L7P1-F1
#
_entry.id   AF-A0A1G2L7P1-F1
#
_cell.length_a   1.000
_cell.length_b   1.000
_cell.length_c   1.000
_cell.angle_alpha   90.00
_cell.angle_beta   90.00
_cell.angle_gamma   90.00
#
_symmetry.space_group_name_H-M   'P 1'
#
loop_
_entity.id
_entity.type
_entity.pdbx_description
1 polymer ?
#
loop_
_entity_poly.entity_id
_entity_poly.type
_entity_poly.pdbx_seq_one_letter_code
_entity_poly.pdbx_strand_id
1 'polypeptide(L)'
;MNNIFQHMITAPFFIGVFGIGFFILPFFFSKNILFSLIGAVNSFETSRRDSFFQPIVAVFVRFGIHPNAVTLGGAVFTALFAIGLFTGARPLFLFMAVVCAALSDMFDGMVARASDKITSFGGMLDGARDLFLFLVVTAGVIMRSPAEAGIITSFIVGAITIEILKGYEIVLRGFGVGFMKAAKDRLGGYGKLSFDRIKFFFYLTGCVMLIFGDMAGIGFVDVARVFFSLAIFFVIVSLLSHGVIMRFGSFGGSAEK
;
A
#
# COMPACT_ATOMS: atom_id res chain seq x y z
N MET A 1 3.09 28.44 13.43
CA MET A 1 3.02 28.96 12.04
C MET A 1 4.04 28.33 11.08
N ASN A 2 5.22 27.84 11.54
CA ASN A 2 6.20 27.18 10.64
C ASN A 2 5.76 25.84 10.02
N ASN A 3 4.85 25.08 10.64
CA ASN A 3 4.45 23.77 10.10
C ASN A 3 3.46 23.85 8.92
N ILE A 4 2.54 24.82 8.91
CA ILE A 4 1.52 24.93 7.85
C ILE A 4 2.17 25.21 6.49
N PHE A 5 3.18 26.09 6.45
CA PHE A 5 3.93 26.37 5.22
C PHE A 5 4.78 25.18 4.75
N GLN A 6 5.36 24.38 5.67
CA GLN A 6 6.03 23.14 5.28
C GLN A 6 5.06 22.12 4.66
N HIS A 7 3.83 22.02 5.17
CA HIS A 7 2.81 21.15 4.61
C HIS A 7 2.25 21.65 3.28
N MET A 8 2.13 22.96 3.07
CA MET A 8 1.67 23.54 1.79
C MET A 8 2.62 23.27 0.62
N ILE A 9 3.91 23.01 0.86
CA ILE A 9 4.88 22.66 -0.18
C ILE A 9 4.77 21.18 -0.62
N THR A 10 4.21 20.31 0.23
CA THR A 10 4.24 18.85 0.00
C THR A 10 3.37 18.40 -1.18
N ALA A 11 2.16 18.92 -1.33
CA ALA A 11 1.27 18.52 -2.43
C ALA A 11 1.82 18.97 -3.81
N PRO A 12 2.23 20.24 -4.01
CA PRO A 12 2.91 20.65 -5.23
C PRO A 12 4.17 19.83 -5.53
N PHE A 13 4.95 19.47 -4.49
CA PHE A 13 6.11 18.61 -4.65
C PHE A 13 5.75 17.24 -5.24
N PHE A 14 4.76 16.53 -4.68
CA PHE A 14 4.35 15.21 -5.19
C PHE A 14 3.75 15.28 -6.59
N ILE A 15 2.99 16.34 -6.91
CA ILE A 15 2.50 16.58 -8.28
C ILE A 15 3.67 16.82 -9.24
N GLY A 16 4.68 17.59 -8.80
CA GLY A 16 5.92 17.79 -9.55
C GLY A 16 6.64 16.46 -9.83
N VAL A 17 6.81 15.60 -8.82
CA VAL A 17 7.40 14.26 -8.97
C VAL A 17 6.63 13.41 -9.97
N PHE A 18 5.30 13.38 -9.88
CA PHE A 18 4.48 12.72 -10.89
C PHE A 18 4.75 13.29 -12.30
N GLY A 19 4.83 14.62 -12.43
CA GLY A 19 5.17 15.31 -13.67
C GLY A 19 6.55 14.91 -14.23
N ILE A 20 7.56 14.68 -13.39
CA ILE A 20 8.85 14.13 -13.82
C ILE A 20 8.65 12.74 -14.46
N GLY A 21 7.86 11.87 -13.83
CA GLY A 21 7.54 10.56 -14.38
C GLY A 21 6.77 10.61 -15.70
N PHE A 22 5.85 11.56 -15.83
CA PHE A 22 4.97 11.68 -17.00
C PHE A 22 5.62 12.41 -18.19
N PHE A 23 6.40 13.46 -17.95
CA PHE A 23 6.97 14.31 -19.00
C PHE A 23 8.47 14.11 -19.20
N ILE A 24 9.25 13.95 -18.12
CA ILE A 24 10.71 14.01 -18.18
C ILE A 24 11.33 12.65 -18.46
N LEU A 25 11.02 11.61 -17.67
CA LEU A 25 11.57 10.26 -17.91
C LEU A 25 11.33 9.74 -19.34
N PRO A 26 10.14 9.95 -19.95
CA PRO A 26 9.85 9.58 -21.34
C PRO A 26 10.70 10.28 -22.40
N PHE A 27 11.34 11.41 -22.05
CA PHE A 27 12.26 12.11 -22.94
C PHE A 27 13.63 11.41 -23.01
N PHE A 28 14.08 10.83 -21.89
CA PHE A 28 15.40 10.21 -21.78
C PHE A 28 15.37 8.70 -21.99
N PHE A 29 14.26 8.03 -21.69
CA PHE A 29 14.15 6.58 -21.69
C PHE A 29 12.97 6.09 -22.53
N SER A 30 13.20 5.01 -23.27
CA SER A 30 12.15 4.38 -24.05
C SER A 30 11.12 3.67 -23.15
N LYS A 31 9.89 3.52 -23.65
CA LYS A 31 8.83 2.72 -23.01
C LYS A 31 9.34 1.35 -22.58
N ASN A 32 10.08 0.65 -23.44
CA ASN A 32 10.56 -0.70 -23.16
C ASN A 32 11.51 -0.75 -21.97
N ILE A 33 12.42 0.22 -21.85
CA ILE A 33 13.36 0.29 -20.71
C ILE A 33 12.60 0.55 -19.42
N LEU A 34 11.74 1.57 -19.39
CA LEU A 34 11.00 1.95 -18.18
C LEU A 34 10.06 0.83 -17.71
N PHE A 35 9.37 0.17 -18.64
CA PHE A 35 8.50 -0.96 -18.31
C PHE A 35 9.28 -2.22 -17.96
N SER A 36 10.46 -2.44 -18.53
CA SER A 36 11.33 -3.53 -18.09
C SER A 36 11.76 -3.34 -16.64
N LEU A 37 12.18 -2.13 -16.26
CA LEU A 37 12.61 -1.82 -14.89
C LEU A 37 11.47 -1.96 -13.88
N ILE A 38 10.34 -1.30 -14.10
CA ILE A 38 9.19 -1.38 -13.19
C ILE A 38 8.67 -2.84 -13.12
N GLY A 39 8.64 -3.54 -14.26
CA GLY A 39 8.20 -4.94 -14.33
C GLY A 39 9.14 -5.90 -13.61
N ALA A 40 10.45 -5.70 -13.74
CA ALA A 40 11.48 -6.48 -13.06
C ALA A 40 11.36 -6.35 -11.53
N VAL A 41 11.18 -5.13 -11.01
CA VAL A 41 11.00 -4.92 -9.57
C VAL A 41 9.68 -5.52 -9.09
N ASN A 42 8.59 -5.34 -9.85
CA ASN A 42 7.28 -5.87 -9.48
C ASN A 42 7.26 -7.41 -9.45
N SER A 43 7.84 -8.05 -10.46
CA SER A 43 7.94 -9.50 -10.54
C SER A 43 8.91 -10.07 -9.51
N PHE A 44 10.05 -9.41 -9.27
CA PHE A 44 10.99 -9.81 -8.23
C PHE A 44 10.37 -9.77 -6.84
N GLU A 45 9.74 -8.66 -6.45
CA GLU A 45 9.09 -8.54 -5.14
C GLU A 45 7.97 -9.57 -4.98
N THR A 46 7.10 -9.69 -5.98
CA THR A 46 5.96 -10.63 -5.94
C THR A 46 6.45 -12.07 -5.84
N SER A 47 7.45 -12.45 -6.66
CA SER A 47 8.01 -13.81 -6.67
C SER A 47 8.71 -14.16 -5.35
N ARG A 48 9.52 -13.25 -4.81
CA ARG A 48 10.23 -13.46 -3.55
C ARG A 48 9.27 -13.58 -2.38
N ARG A 49 8.30 -12.66 -2.28
CA ARG A 49 7.25 -12.70 -1.26
C ARG A 49 6.46 -13.99 -1.37
N ASP A 50 5.96 -14.29 -2.55
CA ASP A 50 5.08 -15.45 -2.74
C ASP A 50 5.84 -16.74 -2.41
N SER A 51 7.09 -16.89 -2.85
CA SER A 51 7.96 -18.04 -2.54
C SER A 51 8.19 -18.22 -1.04
N PHE A 52 8.44 -17.12 -0.32
CA PHE A 52 8.71 -17.15 1.12
C PHE A 52 7.51 -17.65 1.94
N PHE A 53 6.29 -17.24 1.56
CA PHE A 53 5.06 -17.59 2.27
C PHE A 53 4.30 -18.78 1.68
N GLN A 54 4.77 -19.39 0.58
CA GLN A 54 4.13 -20.55 -0.04
C GLN A 54 3.81 -21.69 0.95
N PRO A 55 4.71 -22.08 1.88
CA PRO A 55 4.42 -23.19 2.79
C PRO A 55 3.19 -22.91 3.66
N ILE A 56 3.04 -21.67 4.11
CA ILE A 56 1.90 -21.25 4.93
C ILE A 56 0.64 -21.20 4.06
N VAL A 57 0.74 -20.59 2.87
CA VAL A 57 -0.41 -20.48 1.95
C VAL A 57 -0.92 -21.84 1.48
N ALA A 58 -0.04 -22.82 1.27
CA ALA A 58 -0.41 -24.19 0.94
C ALA A 58 -1.29 -24.83 2.03
N VAL A 59 -1.07 -24.50 3.30
CA VAL A 59 -1.92 -24.95 4.41
C VAL A 59 -3.32 -24.34 4.29
N PHE A 60 -3.44 -23.05 4.02
CA PHE A 60 -4.73 -22.37 3.84
C PHE A 60 -5.52 -22.98 2.67
N VAL A 61 -4.84 -23.21 1.54
CA VAL A 61 -5.41 -23.83 0.35
C VAL A 61 -5.87 -25.26 0.66
N ARG A 62 -5.05 -26.05 1.35
CA ARG A 62 -5.37 -27.44 1.74
C ARG A 62 -6.61 -27.52 2.63
N PHE A 63 -6.81 -26.56 3.53
CA PHE A 63 -8.00 -26.48 4.37
C PHE A 63 -9.20 -25.81 3.67
N GLY A 64 -9.07 -25.44 2.39
CA GLY A 64 -10.15 -24.82 1.63
C GLY A 64 -10.53 -23.41 2.12
N ILE A 65 -9.65 -22.73 2.84
CA ILE A 65 -9.93 -21.41 3.41
C ILE A 65 -10.16 -20.42 2.26
N HIS A 66 -11.30 -19.73 2.30
CA HIS A 66 -11.64 -18.74 1.28
C HIS A 66 -10.81 -17.45 1.46
N PRO A 67 -10.26 -16.83 0.39
CA PRO A 67 -9.50 -15.58 0.49
C PRO A 67 -10.23 -14.48 1.25
N ASN A 68 -11.51 -14.22 0.93
CA ASN A 68 -12.32 -13.24 1.65
C ASN A 68 -12.43 -13.51 3.16
N ALA A 69 -12.36 -14.78 3.60
CA ALA A 69 -12.37 -15.08 5.03
C ALA A 69 -11.06 -14.65 5.71
N VAL A 70 -9.93 -14.76 4.99
CA VAL A 70 -8.64 -14.23 5.44
C VAL A 70 -8.69 -12.70 5.54
N THR A 71 -9.22 -12.01 4.53
CA THR A 71 -9.39 -10.55 4.54
C THR A 71 -10.30 -10.09 5.68
N LEU A 72 -11.46 -10.74 5.88
CA LEU A 72 -12.38 -10.44 6.98
C LEU A 72 -11.74 -10.70 8.36
N GLY A 73 -11.00 -11.80 8.51
CA GLY A 73 -10.21 -12.05 9.72
C GLY A 73 -9.22 -10.93 9.99
N GLY A 74 -8.53 -10.44 8.95
CA GLY A 74 -7.71 -9.24 9.00
C GLY A 74 -8.44 -8.02 9.53
N ALA A 75 -9.63 -7.73 9.00
CA ALA A 75 -10.46 -6.63 9.47
C ALA A 75 -10.87 -6.77 10.95
N VAL A 76 -11.18 -8.00 11.40
CA VAL A 76 -11.44 -8.28 12.83
C VAL A 76 -10.20 -7.98 13.67
N PHE A 77 -9.02 -8.42 13.26
CA PHE A 77 -7.78 -8.12 13.97
C PHE A 77 -7.47 -6.62 14.01
N THR A 78 -7.74 -5.88 12.93
CA THR A 78 -7.65 -4.41 12.91
C THR A 78 -8.62 -3.78 13.92
N ALA A 79 -9.85 -4.27 14.02
CA ALA A 79 -10.83 -3.78 14.99
C ALA A 79 -10.39 -4.09 16.44
N LEU A 80 -9.88 -5.28 16.70
CA LEU A 80 -9.33 -5.65 18.01
C LEU A 80 -8.13 -4.77 18.39
N PHE A 81 -7.25 -4.48 17.42
CA PHE A 81 -6.14 -3.55 17.60
C PHE A 81 -6.64 -2.14 17.94
N ALA A 82 -7.63 -1.61 17.20
CA ALA A 82 -8.25 -0.32 17.48
C ALA A 82 -8.84 -0.27 18.89
N ILE A 83 -9.69 -1.24 19.25
CA ILE A 83 -10.30 -1.32 20.58
C ILE A 83 -9.23 -1.37 21.67
N GLY A 84 -8.20 -2.19 21.48
CA GLY A 84 -7.09 -2.28 22.43
C GLY A 84 -6.34 -0.96 22.60
N LEU A 85 -6.14 -0.19 21.51
CA LEU A 85 -5.45 1.10 21.57
C LEU A 85 -6.21 2.12 22.42
N PHE A 86 -7.55 2.13 22.32
CA PHE A 86 -8.42 3.05 23.07
C PHE A 86 -8.69 2.61 24.50
N THR A 87 -8.69 1.30 24.77
CA THR A 87 -8.94 0.73 26.11
C THR A 87 -7.67 0.56 26.95
N GLY A 88 -6.49 0.80 26.36
CA GLY A 88 -5.22 0.63 27.07
C GLY A 88 -4.82 -0.84 27.26
N ALA A 89 -5.10 -1.69 26.26
CA ALA A 89 -4.75 -3.11 26.31
C ALA A 89 -3.22 -3.33 26.41
N ARG A 90 -2.84 -4.52 26.90
CA ARG A 90 -1.43 -4.90 27.06
C ARG A 90 -0.67 -4.85 25.72
N PRO A 91 0.60 -4.43 25.69
CA PRO A 91 1.37 -4.30 24.46
C PRO A 91 1.43 -5.60 23.63
N LEU A 92 1.58 -6.76 24.28
CA LEU A 92 1.62 -8.04 23.56
C LEU A 92 0.32 -8.32 22.78
N PHE A 93 -0.84 -8.02 23.35
CA PHE A 93 -2.13 -8.22 22.66
C PHE A 93 -2.24 -7.33 21.43
N LEU A 94 -1.89 -6.05 21.58
CA LEU A 94 -1.88 -5.09 20.48
C LEU A 94 -0.91 -5.51 19.36
N PHE A 95 0.29 -5.97 19.74
CA PHE A 95 1.30 -6.41 18.78
C PHE A 95 0.80 -7.62 17.98
N MET A 96 0.23 -8.60 18.68
CA MET A 96 -0.37 -9.76 18.02
C MET A 96 -1.51 -9.35 17.09
N ALA A 97 -2.41 -8.46 17.53
CA ALA A 97 -3.53 -8.00 16.71
C ALA A 97 -3.06 -7.29 15.43
N VAL A 98 -2.11 -6.35 15.52
CA VAL A 98 -1.62 -5.63 14.32
C VAL A 98 -0.80 -6.51 13.39
N VAL A 99 -0.04 -7.48 13.92
CA VAL A 99 0.72 -8.44 13.10
C VAL A 99 -0.22 -9.41 12.40
N CYS A 100 -1.21 -9.97 13.10
CA CYS A 100 -2.22 -10.83 12.50
C CYS A 100 -3.05 -10.09 11.45
N ALA A 101 -3.38 -8.82 11.69
CA ALA A 101 -3.92 -7.95 10.67
C ALA A 101 -2.91 -7.91 9.49
N ALA A 102 -1.73 -7.33 9.64
CA ALA A 102 -0.77 -7.15 8.54
C ALA A 102 -0.53 -8.42 7.69
N LEU A 103 -0.39 -9.59 8.33
CA LEU A 103 -0.20 -10.87 7.63
C LEU A 103 -1.42 -11.29 6.79
N SER A 104 -2.64 -10.91 7.18
CA SER A 104 -3.85 -11.24 6.43
C SER A 104 -3.82 -10.70 5.00
N ASP A 105 -3.31 -9.47 4.80
CA ASP A 105 -3.19 -8.78 3.51
C ASP A 105 -2.14 -9.45 2.60
N MET A 106 -1.09 -10.03 3.21
CA MET A 106 -0.13 -10.82 2.44
C MET A 106 -0.77 -12.14 1.99
N PHE A 107 -1.54 -12.78 2.86
CA PHE A 107 -2.06 -14.12 2.63
C PHE A 107 -3.30 -14.15 1.75
N ASP A 108 -4.25 -13.22 1.90
CA ASP A 108 -5.50 -13.27 1.13
C ASP A 108 -5.27 -13.22 -0.39
N GLY A 109 -4.39 -12.33 -0.86
CA GLY A 109 -4.02 -12.22 -2.25
C GLY A 109 -3.27 -13.45 -2.76
N MET A 110 -2.40 -14.04 -1.93
CA MET A 110 -1.69 -15.27 -2.28
C MET A 110 -2.63 -16.47 -2.34
N VAL A 111 -3.53 -16.63 -1.37
CA VAL A 111 -4.56 -17.69 -1.35
C VAL A 111 -5.51 -17.52 -2.54
N ALA A 112 -5.87 -16.29 -2.91
CA ALA A 112 -6.70 -16.01 -4.07
C ALA A 112 -6.05 -16.46 -5.38
N ARG A 113 -4.74 -16.21 -5.55
CA ARG A 113 -3.97 -16.69 -6.72
C ARG A 113 -3.80 -18.20 -6.71
N ALA A 114 -3.44 -18.79 -5.56
CA ALA A 114 -3.18 -20.22 -5.44
C ALA A 114 -4.46 -21.08 -5.52
N SER A 115 -5.62 -20.50 -5.26
CA SER A 115 -6.93 -21.19 -5.31
C SER A 115 -7.78 -20.82 -6.53
N ASP A 116 -7.25 -20.04 -7.48
CA ASP A 116 -7.99 -19.50 -8.63
C ASP A 116 -9.30 -18.77 -8.25
N LYS A 117 -9.27 -18.02 -7.13
CA LYS A 117 -10.42 -17.30 -6.55
C LYS A 117 -10.27 -15.77 -6.61
N ILE A 118 -9.55 -15.25 -7.61
CA ILE A 118 -9.40 -13.80 -7.81
C ILE A 118 -10.75 -13.22 -8.25
N THR A 119 -11.27 -12.26 -7.48
CA THR A 119 -12.55 -11.59 -7.80
C THR A 119 -12.45 -10.09 -7.55
N SER A 120 -13.26 -9.30 -8.27
CA SER A 120 -13.34 -7.84 -8.05
C SER A 120 -13.93 -7.48 -6.69
N PHE A 121 -14.85 -8.31 -6.17
CA PHE A 121 -15.37 -8.15 -4.81
C PHE A 121 -14.26 -8.36 -3.77
N GLY A 122 -13.44 -9.40 -3.93
CA GLY A 122 -12.28 -9.63 -3.08
C GLY A 122 -11.31 -8.44 -3.11
N GLY A 123 -11.02 -7.89 -4.30
CA GLY A 123 -10.18 -6.68 -4.41
C GLY A 123 -10.77 -5.41 -3.79
N MET A 124 -12.10 -5.27 -3.79
CA MET A 124 -12.78 -4.17 -3.09
C MET A 124 -12.69 -4.35 -1.57
N LEU A 125 -12.89 -5.58 -1.09
CA LEU A 125 -12.80 -5.93 0.32
C LEU A 125 -11.37 -5.73 0.87
N ASP A 126 -10.35 -6.14 0.10
CA ASP A 126 -8.92 -5.91 0.32
C ASP A 126 -8.64 -4.41 0.54
N GLY A 127 -9.02 -3.57 -0.43
CA GLY A 127 -8.83 -2.12 -0.33
C GLY A 127 -9.57 -1.46 0.85
N ALA A 128 -10.79 -1.91 1.16
CA ALA A 128 -11.53 -1.40 2.31
C ALA A 128 -10.86 -1.75 3.65
N ARG A 129 -10.36 -2.99 3.76
CA ARG A 129 -9.64 -3.48 4.93
C ARG A 129 -8.29 -2.77 5.10
N ASP A 130 -7.57 -2.49 4.01
CA ASP A 130 -6.31 -1.74 4.03
C ASP A 130 -6.50 -0.31 4.47
N LEU A 131 -7.54 0.36 3.96
CA LEU A 131 -7.92 1.69 4.42
C LEU A 131 -8.25 1.66 5.91
N PHE A 132 -8.98 0.65 6.37
CA PHE A 132 -9.30 0.52 7.79
C PHE A 132 -8.04 0.37 8.65
N LEU A 133 -7.11 -0.50 8.27
CA LEU A 133 -5.84 -0.66 8.99
C LEU A 133 -5.04 0.65 8.99
N PHE A 134 -4.92 1.30 7.83
CA PHE A 134 -4.24 2.57 7.67
C PHE A 134 -4.80 3.64 8.63
N LEU A 135 -6.13 3.81 8.68
CA LEU A 135 -6.77 4.80 9.55
C LEU A 135 -6.50 4.50 11.03
N VAL A 136 -6.61 3.24 11.45
CA VAL A 136 -6.40 2.84 12.85
C VAL A 136 -4.96 3.06 13.30
N VAL A 137 -3.96 2.63 12.51
CA VAL A 137 -2.55 2.79 12.89
C VAL A 137 -2.13 4.26 12.86
N THR A 138 -2.63 5.02 11.89
CA THR A 138 -2.38 6.47 11.79
C THR A 138 -2.94 7.20 13.00
N ALA A 139 -4.19 6.91 13.38
CA ALA A 139 -4.81 7.46 14.58
C ALA A 139 -4.02 7.11 15.85
N GLY A 140 -3.60 5.84 15.98
CA GLY A 140 -2.79 5.37 17.10
C GLY A 140 -1.49 6.15 17.27
N VAL A 141 -0.79 6.45 16.17
CA VAL A 141 0.44 7.26 16.20
C VAL A 141 0.15 8.73 16.49
N ILE A 142 -0.87 9.34 15.86
CA ILE A 142 -1.20 10.76 16.10
C ILE A 142 -1.51 11.02 17.57
N MET A 143 -2.23 10.09 18.22
CA MET A 143 -2.58 10.21 19.64
C MET A 143 -1.37 10.11 20.59
N ARG A 144 -0.33 9.37 20.21
CA ARG A 144 0.81 9.03 21.09
C ARG A 144 2.10 9.78 20.76
N SER A 145 2.27 10.16 19.50
CA SER A 145 3.51 10.77 18.99
C SER A 145 3.20 11.99 18.10
N PRO A 146 2.51 13.02 18.62
CA PRO A 146 2.10 14.19 17.84
C PRO A 146 3.29 14.98 17.26
N ALA A 147 4.49 14.84 17.84
CA ALA A 147 5.73 15.42 17.29
C ALA A 147 6.05 14.91 15.87
N GLU A 148 5.59 13.70 15.52
CA GLU A 148 5.81 13.09 14.21
C GLU A 148 4.70 13.43 13.20
N ALA A 149 3.74 14.30 13.56
CA ALA A 149 2.65 14.69 12.69
C ALA A 149 3.13 15.22 11.33
N GLY A 150 4.30 15.86 11.30
CA GLY A 150 4.83 16.44 10.07
C GLY A 150 5.17 15.40 9.00
N ILE A 151 6.00 14.41 9.35
CA ILE A 151 6.42 13.33 8.43
C ILE A 151 5.23 12.43 8.06
N ILE A 152 4.32 12.18 9.02
CA ILE A 152 3.07 11.44 8.78
C ILE A 152 2.18 12.17 7.79
N THR A 153 2.03 13.49 7.93
CA THR A 153 1.25 14.31 6.99
C THR A 153 1.84 14.24 5.59
N SER A 154 3.16 14.34 5.44
CA SER A 154 3.82 14.18 4.14
C SER A 154 3.53 12.81 3.51
N PHE A 155 3.55 11.72 4.30
CA PHE A 155 3.16 10.41 3.80
C PHE A 155 1.69 10.38 3.35
N ILE A 156 0.77 10.88 4.18
CA ILE A 156 -0.67 10.91 3.88
C ILE A 156 -0.95 11.67 2.57
N VAL A 157 -0.37 12.86 2.41
CA VAL A 157 -0.53 13.67 1.18
C VAL A 157 -0.04 12.89 -0.04
N GLY A 158 1.12 12.24 0.05
CA GLY A 158 1.66 11.43 -1.04
C GLY A 158 0.82 10.19 -1.34
N ALA A 159 0.32 9.50 -0.31
CA ALA A 159 -0.56 8.34 -0.45
C ALA A 159 -1.90 8.73 -1.12
N ILE A 160 -2.54 9.82 -0.68
CA ILE A 160 -3.77 10.35 -1.30
C ILE A 160 -3.51 10.73 -2.75
N THR A 161 -2.39 11.40 -3.03
CA THR A 161 -2.00 11.75 -4.41
C THR A 161 -1.96 10.51 -5.29
N ILE A 162 -1.37 9.40 -4.81
CA ILE A 162 -1.32 8.14 -5.54
C ILE A 162 -2.73 7.53 -5.72
N GLU A 163 -3.60 7.55 -4.71
CA GLU A 163 -4.97 7.04 -4.85
C GLU A 163 -5.80 7.84 -5.87
N ILE A 164 -5.66 9.18 -5.89
CA ILE A 164 -6.27 10.03 -6.92
C ILE A 164 -5.77 9.64 -8.31
N LEU A 165 -4.45 9.45 -8.46
CA LEU A 165 -3.86 9.03 -9.73
C LEU A 165 -4.37 7.65 -10.17
N LYS A 166 -4.47 6.68 -9.26
CA LYS A 166 -5.06 5.36 -9.57
C LYS A 166 -6.51 5.50 -10.05
N GLY A 167 -7.30 6.37 -9.43
CA GLY A 167 -8.65 6.69 -9.89
C GLY A 167 -8.65 7.27 -11.31
N TYR A 168 -7.72 8.19 -11.59
CA TYR A 168 -7.56 8.76 -12.93
C TYR A 168 -7.10 7.73 -13.97
N GLU A 169 -6.23 6.78 -13.62
CA GLU A 169 -5.86 5.67 -14.51
C GLU A 169 -7.07 4.82 -14.91
N ILE A 170 -7.99 4.56 -13.98
CA ILE A 170 -9.24 3.83 -14.27
C ILE A 170 -10.06 4.62 -15.30
N VAL A 171 -10.22 5.93 -15.10
CA VAL A 171 -10.96 6.80 -16.04
C VAL A 171 -10.31 6.79 -17.42
N LEU A 172 -8.99 6.98 -17.51
CA LEU A 172 -8.25 6.95 -18.77
C LEU A 172 -8.42 5.63 -19.52
N ARG A 173 -8.32 4.49 -18.82
CA ARG A 173 -8.56 3.16 -19.42
C ARG A 173 -10.02 2.98 -19.81
N GLY A 174 -10.94 3.56 -19.04
CA GLY A 174 -12.38 3.52 -19.28
C GLY A 174 -12.79 4.08 -20.64
N PHE A 175 -12.05 5.04 -21.20
CA PHE A 175 -12.29 5.53 -22.57
C PHE A 175 -12.07 4.47 -23.65
N GLY A 176 -11.26 3.44 -23.40
CA GLY A 176 -10.99 2.37 -24.37
C GLY A 176 -11.81 1.09 -24.16
N VAL A 177 -12.04 0.68 -22.90
CA VAL A 177 -12.69 -0.61 -22.58
C VAL A 177 -14.01 -0.49 -21.81
N GLY A 178 -14.45 0.74 -21.54
CA GLY A 178 -15.59 1.03 -20.67
C GLY A 178 -15.19 1.14 -19.19
N PHE A 179 -15.75 2.13 -18.49
CA PHE A 179 -15.41 2.45 -17.10
C PHE A 179 -15.57 1.25 -16.14
N MET A 180 -16.68 0.53 -16.23
CA MET A 180 -16.95 -0.61 -15.34
C MET A 180 -15.94 -1.75 -15.51
N LYS A 181 -15.53 -2.03 -16.76
CA LYS A 181 -14.51 -3.05 -17.03
C LYS A 181 -13.14 -2.59 -16.52
N ALA A 182 -12.75 -1.35 -16.81
CA ALA A 182 -11.49 -0.78 -16.31
C ALA A 182 -11.41 -0.78 -14.78
N ALA A 183 -12.51 -0.46 -14.09
CA ALA A 183 -12.61 -0.53 -12.64
C ALA A 183 -12.49 -1.96 -12.14
N LYS A 184 -13.22 -2.90 -12.76
CA LYS A 184 -13.18 -4.33 -12.41
C LYS A 184 -11.78 -4.93 -12.58
N ASP A 185 -11.09 -4.61 -13.68
CA ASP A 185 -9.74 -5.08 -13.96
C ASP A 185 -8.76 -4.53 -12.91
N ARG A 186 -8.89 -3.24 -12.55
CA ARG A 186 -8.07 -2.63 -11.50
C ARG A 186 -8.28 -3.31 -10.15
N LEU A 187 -9.53 -3.56 -9.78
CA LEU A 187 -9.88 -4.30 -8.56
C LEU A 187 -9.36 -5.74 -8.59
N GLY A 188 -9.34 -6.39 -9.76
CA GLY A 188 -8.73 -7.71 -9.98
C GLY A 188 -7.19 -7.72 -9.89
N GLY A 189 -6.54 -6.58 -9.64
CA GLY A 189 -5.10 -6.47 -9.46
C GLY A 189 -4.34 -5.99 -10.69
N TYR A 190 -5.03 -5.67 -11.79
CA TYR A 190 -4.38 -5.20 -13.01
C TYR A 190 -3.66 -3.86 -12.79
N GLY A 191 -2.38 -3.82 -13.14
CA GLY A 191 -1.51 -2.66 -12.93
C GLY A 191 -1.20 -2.35 -11.46
N LYS A 192 -1.35 -3.29 -10.51
CA LYS A 192 -0.88 -3.10 -9.12
C LYS A 192 0.66 -3.03 -9.13
N LEU A 193 1.22 -1.98 -8.56
CA LEU A 193 2.67 -1.80 -8.40
C LEU A 193 3.13 -2.34 -7.05
N SER A 194 4.28 -3.02 -7.01
CA SER A 194 4.90 -3.45 -5.75
C SER A 194 5.28 -2.26 -4.88
N PHE A 195 5.68 -1.12 -5.47
CA PHE A 195 5.99 0.12 -4.74
C PHE A 195 4.83 0.61 -3.87
N ASP A 196 3.58 0.40 -4.30
CA ASP A 196 2.39 0.73 -3.50
C ASP A 196 2.30 -0.07 -2.20
N ARG A 197 2.74 -1.33 -2.22
CA ARG A 197 2.80 -2.17 -1.02
C ARG A 197 4.01 -1.87 -0.18
N ILE A 198 5.17 -1.70 -0.81
CA ILE A 198 6.45 -1.45 -0.12
C ILE A 198 6.38 -0.15 0.69
N LYS A 199 5.83 0.94 0.12
CA LYS A 199 5.65 2.21 0.87
C LYS A 199 4.78 1.99 2.12
N PHE A 200 3.73 1.19 2.01
CA PHE A 200 2.81 0.92 3.11
C PHE A 200 3.44 0.04 4.19
N PHE A 201 4.24 -0.95 3.81
CA PHE A 201 5.03 -1.77 4.74
C PHE A 201 5.95 -0.91 5.61
N PHE A 202 6.72 -0.01 5.00
CA PHE A 202 7.60 0.89 5.75
C PHE A 202 6.81 1.83 6.67
N TYR A 203 5.70 2.39 6.17
CA TYR A 203 4.82 3.24 6.98
C TYR A 203 4.26 2.50 8.20
N LEU A 204 3.65 1.34 7.97
CA LEU A 204 3.07 0.51 9.02
C LEU A 204 4.12 0.11 10.07
N THR A 205 5.32 -0.26 9.63
CA THR A 205 6.42 -0.60 10.55
C THR A 205 6.83 0.59 11.42
N GLY A 206 6.95 1.78 10.84
CA GLY A 206 7.20 3.01 11.60
C GLY A 206 6.10 3.31 12.62
N CYS A 207 4.82 3.12 12.24
CA CYS A 207 3.69 3.28 13.15
C CYS A 207 3.74 2.30 14.33
N VAL A 208 3.98 1.02 14.04
CA VAL A 208 4.14 -0.03 15.06
C VAL A 208 5.29 0.34 16.00
N MET A 209 6.45 0.72 15.48
CA MET A 209 7.60 1.12 16.30
C MET A 209 7.28 2.25 17.27
N LEU A 210 6.55 3.29 16.85
CA LEU A 210 6.16 4.38 17.75
C LEU A 210 5.14 3.94 18.78
N ILE A 211 4.10 3.22 18.36
CA ILE A 211 3.03 2.75 19.25
C ILE A 211 3.61 1.85 20.35
N PHE A 212 4.46 0.87 19.99
CA PHE A 212 5.02 -0.07 20.96
C PHE A 212 6.24 0.45 21.69
N GLY A 213 7.04 1.33 21.07
CA GLY A 213 8.17 1.99 21.73
C GLY A 213 7.72 2.83 22.91
N ASP A 214 6.69 3.65 22.70
CA ASP A 214 6.05 4.42 23.77
C ASP A 214 5.55 3.52 24.91
N MET A 215 4.84 2.44 24.57
CA MET A 215 4.33 1.48 25.54
C MET A 215 5.41 0.71 26.32
N ALA A 216 6.55 0.44 25.69
CA ALA A 216 7.66 -0.28 26.30
C ALA A 216 8.65 0.64 27.05
N GLY A 217 8.48 1.98 26.94
CA GLY A 217 9.46 2.95 27.42
C GLY A 217 10.79 2.91 26.65
N ILE A 218 10.79 2.39 25.42
CA ILE A 218 11.97 2.27 24.55
C ILE A 218 11.89 3.32 23.45
N GLY A 219 12.93 4.16 23.35
CA GLY A 219 13.00 5.22 22.34
C GLY A 219 13.25 4.69 20.93
N PHE A 220 12.19 4.29 20.21
CA PHE A 220 12.27 3.91 18.79
C PHE A 220 12.03 5.07 17.82
N VAL A 221 11.96 6.32 18.30
CA VAL A 221 11.57 7.48 17.48
C VAL A 221 12.47 7.64 16.25
N ASP A 222 13.80 7.60 16.43
CA ASP A 222 14.72 7.79 15.31
C ASP A 222 14.63 6.65 14.28
N VAL A 223 14.48 5.41 14.77
CA VAL A 223 14.29 4.25 13.89
C VAL A 223 12.96 4.40 13.12
N ALA A 224 11.87 4.76 13.80
CA ALA A 224 10.58 4.98 13.15
C ALA A 224 10.63 6.08 12.08
N ARG A 225 11.38 7.16 12.32
CA ARG A 225 11.61 8.22 11.33
C ARG A 225 12.35 7.72 10.10
N VAL A 226 13.31 6.80 10.25
CA VAL A 226 13.95 6.13 9.10
C VAL A 226 12.92 5.34 8.30
N PHE A 227 12.05 4.57 8.97
CA PHE A 227 10.97 3.84 8.31
C PHE A 227 9.99 4.76 7.58
N PHE A 228 9.56 5.87 8.19
CA PHE A 228 8.72 6.86 7.51
C PHE A 228 9.42 7.55 6.33
N SER A 229 10.72 7.81 6.45
CA SER A 229 11.52 8.38 5.35
C SER A 229 11.61 7.41 4.18
N LEU A 230 11.79 6.11 4.45
CA LEU A 230 11.72 5.06 3.43
C LEU A 230 10.32 4.97 2.81
N ALA A 231 9.26 5.10 3.62
CA ALA A 231 7.89 5.13 3.12
C ALA A 231 7.66 6.29 2.14
N ILE A 232 8.13 7.51 2.47
CA ILE A 232 8.08 8.69 1.59
C ILE A 232 8.93 8.49 0.34
N PHE A 233 10.11 7.89 0.45
CA PHE A 233 10.92 7.54 -0.71
C PHE A 233 10.15 6.63 -1.68
N PHE A 234 9.48 5.59 -1.18
CA PHE A 234 8.67 4.72 -2.02
C PHE A 234 7.38 5.37 -2.53
N VAL A 235 6.83 6.39 -1.84
CA VAL A 235 5.80 7.27 -2.43
C VAL A 235 6.34 7.97 -3.68
N ILE A 236 7.54 8.55 -3.61
CA ILE A 236 8.19 9.23 -4.76
C ILE A 236 8.38 8.25 -5.93
N VAL A 237 8.95 7.07 -5.66
CA VAL A 237 9.15 6.04 -6.69
C VAL A 237 7.83 5.58 -7.31
N SER A 238 6.78 5.43 -6.48
CA SER A 238 5.44 5.06 -6.95
C SER A 238 4.82 6.15 -7.82
N LEU A 239 4.98 7.43 -7.47
CA LEU A 239 4.49 8.56 -8.26
C LEU A 239 5.19 8.65 -9.62
N LEU A 240 6.52 8.47 -9.66
CA LEU A 240 7.28 8.40 -10.91
C LEU A 240 6.76 7.27 -11.79
N SER A 241 6.54 6.10 -11.21
CA SER A 241 6.04 4.92 -11.92
C SER A 241 4.63 5.13 -12.49
N HIS A 242 3.72 5.72 -11.71
CA HIS A 242 2.38 6.08 -12.18
C HIS A 242 2.43 7.14 -13.29
N GLY A 243 3.33 8.12 -13.21
CA GLY A 243 3.57 9.08 -14.29
C GLY A 243 3.96 8.41 -15.60
N VAL A 244 4.92 7.48 -15.56
CA VAL A 244 5.35 6.69 -16.72
C VAL A 244 4.19 5.84 -17.28
N ILE A 245 3.44 5.18 -16.41
CA ILE A 245 2.32 4.32 -16.79
C ILE A 245 1.22 5.14 -17.45
N MET A 246 0.86 6.29 -16.90
CA MET A 246 -0.14 7.16 -17.50
C MET A 246 0.32 7.70 -18.86
N ARG A 247 1.61 7.99 -19.03
CA ARG A 247 2.15 8.51 -20.29
C ARG A 247 2.07 7.48 -21.43
N PHE A 248 2.44 6.23 -21.15
CA PHE A 248 2.61 5.19 -22.17
C PHE A 248 1.50 4.13 -22.23
N GLY A 249 0.49 4.25 -21.35
CA GLY A 249 -0.55 3.24 -21.12
C GLY A 249 -0.14 2.18 -20.08
N SER A 250 -1.08 1.34 -19.66
CA SER A 250 -0.85 0.34 -18.59
C SER A 250 0.24 -0.68 -18.92
N PHE A 251 0.87 -1.22 -17.87
CA PHE A 251 1.59 -2.49 -17.92
C PHE A 251 0.66 -3.58 -18.45
N GLY A 252 0.89 -4.05 -19.68
CA GLY A 252 0.03 -5.00 -20.37
C GLY A 252 -0.64 -4.36 -21.59
N GLY A 253 0.06 -4.37 -22.71
CA GLY A 253 -0.62 -4.29 -24.00
C GLY A 253 -1.27 -5.65 -24.29
N SER A 254 -2.56 -5.59 -24.67
CA SER A 254 -3.34 -6.61 -25.38
C SER A 254 -3.47 -8.03 -24.77
N ALA A 255 -4.63 -8.32 -24.22
CA ALA A 255 -5.41 -9.47 -24.68
C ALA A 255 -6.64 -8.90 -25.39
N GLU A 256 -6.47 -8.30 -26.58
CA GLU A 256 -6.92 -8.98 -27.79
C GLU A 256 -6.42 -10.41 -27.92
N LYS A 257 -7.27 -11.33 -27.48
CA LYS A 257 -7.78 -12.45 -28.27
C LYS A 257 -9.23 -12.68 -27.88
#